data_AF-A0A1H9MH54-F1
#
_entry.id   AF-A0A1H9MH54-F1
#
_cell.length_a   1.000
_cell.length_b   1.000
_cell.length_c   1.000
_cell.angle_alpha   90.00
_cell.angle_beta   90.00
_cell.angle_gamma   90.00
#
_symmetry.space_group_name_H-M   'P 1'
#
loop_
_entity.id
_entity.type
_entity.pdbx_description
1 polymer ?
#
loop_
_entity_poly.entity_id
_entity_poly.type
_entity_poly.pdbx_seq_one_letter_code
_entity_poly.pdbx_strand_id
1 'polypeptide(L)'
;MNYLKRARISIARNKGKSILLFFIIFVLANVIAGALAIQDGSKQVAEKIKSELGAVVTIEMDHEAIDQLMEEDPEQVESIYDTITPPSKEVVTKIGELPYVKNYDYTSYGTVGSESMKAYVDPIIQEEREQMEGEGGLSPDGYEKYYAFNTQGIHYNKVLAIEEGRAELVEGRVFTPEEIEAGASVGLISKELAELNNLKVGDKMPLTYYELDYDKEPTEEGFVKEQYDLPIEIIGIYKDLTIKDKVEGKKQDEHMLAYQKQEKVNKIYVPNGYVREISKLAYAAYVAEAEANGEEVQEVDDFEFYDPIYILEKPEDVEAFKEEAQLLLPEYSILKANSDQYEEIAGPVASVSKIAKFVMIAAVVATVIIITLVVLLFLRDRKKEFGIYLAIGEKKGKVVGQMLAEVLTISLIAITLAVFSGNLIAKNVSTGLIEQQVAQQEDDLMGGYSYSMNGFDADVTTEDVVEAYEVKITPAYIGTMYGVGLGTVIVATIIPMTYLVRLNPKKILL
;
A
#
# COMPACT_ATOMS: atom_id res chain seq x y z
N MET A 1 -50.09 -25.82 27.99
CA MET A 1 -48.76 -25.21 28.26
C MET A 1 -48.27 -24.53 26.99
N ASN A 2 -47.75 -23.29 27.06
CA ASN A 2 -47.25 -22.58 25.88
C ASN A 2 -46.05 -23.35 25.25
N TYR A 3 -45.97 -23.41 23.92
CA TYR A 3 -44.91 -24.11 23.17
C TYR A 3 -43.51 -23.56 23.50
N LEU A 4 -43.38 -22.27 23.82
CA LEU A 4 -42.11 -21.67 24.28
C LEU A 4 -41.66 -22.21 25.65
N LYS A 5 -42.61 -22.47 26.55
CA LYS A 5 -42.32 -23.07 27.85
C LYS A 5 -41.89 -24.53 27.68
N ARG A 6 -42.52 -25.26 26.75
CA ARG A 6 -42.08 -26.61 26.36
C ARG A 6 -40.68 -26.62 25.77
N ALA A 7 -40.36 -25.65 24.91
CA ALA A 7 -39.03 -25.54 24.32
C ALA A 7 -37.94 -25.39 25.39
N ARG A 8 -38.09 -24.45 26.33
CA ARG A 8 -37.14 -24.28 27.45
C ARG A 8 -37.00 -25.56 28.30
N ILE A 9 -38.11 -26.22 28.63
CA ILE A 9 -38.09 -27.46 29.41
C ILE A 9 -37.39 -28.59 28.61
N SER A 10 -37.62 -28.67 27.30
CA SER A 10 -36.97 -29.66 26.43
C SER A 10 -35.45 -29.49 26.42
N ILE A 11 -34.95 -28.25 26.29
CA ILE A 11 -33.51 -27.94 26.37
C ILE A 11 -32.94 -28.42 27.72
N ALA A 12 -33.60 -28.08 28.83
CA ALA A 12 -33.14 -28.44 30.17
C ALA A 12 -33.16 -29.95 30.45
N ARG A 13 -34.11 -30.68 29.85
CA ARG A 13 -34.27 -32.14 30.00
C ARG A 13 -33.30 -32.93 29.13
N ASN A 14 -32.99 -32.42 27.94
CA ASN A 14 -32.15 -33.09 26.94
C ASN A 14 -30.75 -32.43 26.84
N LYS A 15 -30.04 -32.34 27.96
CA LYS A 15 -28.77 -31.60 28.07
C LYS A 15 -27.72 -32.06 27.07
N GLY A 16 -27.50 -33.37 26.92
CA GLY A 16 -26.50 -33.91 26.00
C GLY A 16 -26.75 -33.52 24.54
N LYS A 17 -28.00 -33.59 24.07
CA LYS A 17 -28.39 -33.18 22.72
C LYS A 17 -28.28 -31.68 22.50
N SER A 18 -28.64 -30.89 23.52
CA SER A 18 -28.55 -29.43 23.47
C SER A 18 -27.09 -28.97 23.42
N ILE A 19 -26.21 -29.61 24.20
CA ILE A 19 -24.76 -29.36 24.20
C ILE A 19 -24.14 -29.78 22.87
N LEU A 20 -24.49 -30.96 22.34
CA LEU A 20 -24.02 -31.41 21.03
C LEU A 20 -24.40 -30.41 19.93
N LEU A 21 -25.68 -30.00 19.89
CA LEU A 21 -26.16 -29.01 18.93
C LEU A 21 -25.47 -27.66 19.10
N PHE A 22 -25.25 -27.23 20.35
CA PHE A 22 -24.49 -26.03 20.65
C PHE A 22 -23.09 -26.08 20.04
N PHE A 23 -22.32 -27.15 20.29
CA PHE A 23 -20.95 -27.26 19.76
C PHE A 23 -20.92 -27.32 18.24
N ILE A 24 -21.84 -28.06 17.61
CA ILE A 24 -21.94 -28.14 16.16
C ILE A 24 -22.20 -26.74 15.57
N ILE A 25 -23.20 -26.03 16.10
CA ILE A 25 -23.53 -24.69 15.63
C ILE A 25 -22.40 -23.71 15.95
N PHE A 26 -21.76 -23.82 17.10
CA PHE A 26 -20.64 -22.96 17.48
C PHE A 26 -19.46 -23.12 16.54
N VAL A 27 -19.04 -24.35 16.21
CA VAL A 27 -17.95 -24.60 15.26
C VAL A 27 -18.30 -24.06 13.87
N LEU A 28 -19.49 -24.36 13.37
CA LEU A 28 -19.93 -23.88 12.05
C LEU A 28 -20.09 -22.36 12.01
N ALA A 29 -20.61 -21.76 13.08
CA ALA A 29 -20.72 -20.32 13.22
C ALA A 29 -19.35 -19.65 13.29
N ASN A 30 -18.32 -20.29 13.86
CA ASN A 30 -16.95 -19.76 13.82
C ASN A 30 -16.37 -19.73 12.41
N VAL A 31 -16.61 -20.77 11.60
CA VAL A 31 -16.17 -20.79 10.20
C VAL A 31 -16.86 -19.67 9.41
N ILE A 32 -18.18 -19.50 9.57
CA ILE A 32 -18.94 -18.41 8.92
C ILE A 32 -18.45 -17.04 9.43
N ALA A 33 -18.31 -16.88 10.75
CA ALA A 33 -17.87 -15.65 11.39
C ALA A 33 -16.46 -15.26 10.93
N GLY A 34 -15.54 -16.22 10.81
CA GLY A 34 -14.19 -16.00 10.29
C GLY A 34 -14.21 -15.56 8.83
N ALA A 35 -14.95 -16.25 7.97
CA ALA A 35 -15.05 -15.90 6.56
C ALA A 35 -15.74 -14.55 6.30
N LEU A 36 -16.71 -14.16 7.13
CA LEU A 36 -17.33 -12.83 7.08
C LEU A 36 -16.39 -11.74 7.59
N ALA A 37 -15.68 -12.01 8.69
CA ALA A 37 -14.67 -11.12 9.23
C ALA A 37 -13.58 -10.84 8.19
N ILE A 38 -13.17 -11.88 7.44
CA ILE A 38 -12.17 -11.71 6.39
C ILE A 38 -12.69 -10.80 5.26
N GLN A 39 -13.94 -10.97 4.82
CA GLN A 39 -14.53 -10.12 3.79
C GLN A 39 -14.67 -8.65 4.24
N ASP A 40 -15.14 -8.42 5.47
CA ASP A 40 -15.30 -7.07 6.01
C ASP A 40 -13.94 -6.39 6.26
N GLY A 41 -12.94 -7.13 6.72
CA GLY A 41 -11.56 -6.65 6.87
C GLY A 41 -10.95 -6.27 5.52
N SER A 42 -11.04 -7.15 4.52
CA SER A 42 -10.56 -6.87 3.17
C SER A 42 -11.22 -5.64 2.54
N LYS A 43 -12.51 -5.42 2.78
CA LYS A 43 -13.20 -4.22 2.30
C LYS A 43 -12.68 -2.94 2.95
N GLN A 44 -12.46 -2.95 4.27
CA GLN A 44 -11.92 -1.80 4.99
C GLN A 44 -10.49 -1.48 4.54
N VAL A 45 -9.67 -2.51 4.33
CA VAL A 45 -8.30 -2.32 3.81
C VAL A 45 -8.33 -1.77 2.39
N ALA A 46 -9.19 -2.27 1.50
CA ALA A 46 -9.34 -1.71 0.16
C ALA A 46 -9.77 -0.22 0.17
N GLU A 47 -10.71 0.15 1.05
CA GLU A 47 -11.12 1.55 1.23
C GLU A 47 -9.96 2.41 1.80
N LYS A 48 -9.16 1.85 2.71
CA LYS A 48 -7.99 2.52 3.28
C LYS A 48 -6.89 2.73 2.24
N ILE A 49 -6.51 1.68 1.49
CA ILE A 49 -5.55 1.77 0.37
C ILE A 49 -6.01 2.89 -0.58
N LYS A 50 -7.28 2.87 -1.01
CA LYS A 50 -7.81 3.91 -1.90
C LYS A 50 -7.70 5.32 -1.32
N SER A 51 -7.86 5.49 -0.01
CA SER A 51 -7.69 6.79 0.64
C SER A 51 -6.23 7.22 0.80
N GLU A 52 -5.31 6.28 0.99
CA GLU A 52 -3.87 6.54 1.20
C GLU A 52 -3.11 6.76 -0.12
N LEU A 53 -3.55 6.15 -1.24
CA LEU A 53 -2.97 6.41 -2.56
C LEU A 53 -3.03 7.89 -2.97
N GLY A 54 -3.98 8.65 -2.42
CA GLY A 54 -4.17 10.06 -2.75
C GLY A 54 -4.57 10.27 -4.22
N ALA A 55 -4.62 11.53 -4.63
CA ALA A 55 -4.91 11.94 -6.00
C ALA A 55 -3.66 12.59 -6.61
N VAL A 56 -2.58 11.81 -6.67
CA VAL A 56 -1.28 12.29 -7.15
C VAL A 56 -1.07 11.78 -8.57
N VAL A 57 -0.63 12.68 -9.45
CA VAL A 57 -0.34 12.39 -10.85
C VAL A 57 1.05 12.94 -11.19
N THR A 58 1.83 12.18 -11.95
CA THR A 58 3.14 12.57 -12.50
C THR A 58 3.13 12.44 -14.03
N ILE A 59 4.14 13.01 -14.68
CA ILE A 59 4.40 12.82 -16.11
C ILE A 59 5.61 11.90 -16.25
N GLU A 60 5.47 10.88 -17.08
CA GLU A 60 6.53 9.92 -17.37
C GLU A 60 6.69 9.73 -18.88
N MET A 61 7.78 9.07 -19.25
CA MET A 61 7.99 8.59 -20.60
C MET A 61 7.10 7.38 -20.87
N ASP A 62 6.45 7.36 -22.03
CA ASP A 62 5.61 6.24 -22.46
C ASP A 62 6.48 5.12 -23.03
N HIS A 63 7.10 4.34 -22.12
CA HIS A 63 7.95 3.22 -22.49
C HIS A 63 7.22 2.17 -23.32
N GLU A 64 5.91 1.96 -23.10
CA GLU A 64 5.13 0.99 -23.90
C GLU A 64 4.99 1.45 -25.35
N ALA A 65 4.71 2.74 -25.58
CA ALA A 65 4.65 3.29 -26.93
C ALA A 65 6.02 3.24 -27.63
N ILE A 66 7.11 3.48 -26.88
CA ILE A 66 8.48 3.38 -27.40
C ILE A 66 8.82 1.94 -27.73
N ASP A 67 8.53 0.98 -26.85
CA ASP A 67 8.81 -0.44 -27.07
C ASP A 67 8.03 -1.00 -28.26
N GLN A 68 6.75 -0.64 -28.41
CA GLN A 68 5.96 -1.01 -29.59
C GLN A 68 6.58 -0.46 -30.87
N LEU A 69 7.07 0.78 -30.82
CA LEU A 69 7.75 1.38 -31.96
C LEU A 69 9.10 0.71 -32.25
N MET A 70 9.85 0.31 -31.22
CA MET A 70 11.09 -0.48 -31.37
C MET A 70 10.83 -1.79 -32.11
N GLU A 71 9.70 -2.44 -31.85
CA GLU A 71 9.32 -3.66 -32.55
C GLU A 71 8.89 -3.40 -34.00
N GLU A 72 8.20 -2.29 -34.27
CA GLU A 72 7.67 -1.95 -35.59
C GLU A 72 8.68 -1.31 -36.55
N ASP A 73 9.51 -0.37 -36.07
CA ASP A 73 10.51 0.36 -36.86
C ASP A 73 11.77 0.72 -36.04
N PRO A 74 12.76 -0.19 -35.96
CA PRO A 74 13.98 0.01 -35.18
C PRO A 74 14.84 1.21 -35.62
N GLU A 75 14.80 1.59 -36.90
CA GLU A 75 15.59 2.73 -37.42
C GLU A 75 14.98 4.07 -36.96
N GLN A 76 13.66 4.11 -36.76
CA GLN A 76 12.98 5.29 -36.23
C GLN A 76 13.34 5.53 -34.76
N VAL A 77 13.59 4.48 -33.98
CA VAL A 77 13.89 4.59 -32.55
C VAL A 77 15.25 5.24 -32.28
N GLU A 78 16.27 4.95 -33.08
CA GLU A 78 17.59 5.57 -32.92
C GLU A 78 17.52 7.10 -33.08
N SER A 79 16.60 7.60 -33.93
CA SER A 79 16.30 9.03 -34.07
C SER A 79 15.34 9.60 -33.00
N ILE A 80 14.66 8.74 -32.25
CA ILE A 80 13.68 9.15 -31.24
C ILE A 80 14.34 9.54 -29.95
N TYR A 81 15.43 8.89 -29.54
CA TYR A 81 16.21 9.35 -28.38
C TYR A 81 16.77 10.78 -28.59
N ASP A 82 16.99 11.18 -29.85
CA ASP A 82 17.37 12.56 -30.22
C ASP A 82 16.17 13.54 -30.29
N THR A 83 14.93 13.04 -30.26
CA THR A 83 13.70 13.86 -30.42
C THR A 83 12.70 13.76 -29.25
N ILE A 84 12.88 12.82 -28.30
CA ILE A 84 12.16 12.79 -27.04
C ILE A 84 12.59 14.00 -26.24
N THR A 85 11.74 15.03 -26.29
CA THR A 85 11.89 16.20 -25.44
C THR A 85 11.02 16.03 -24.20
N PRO A 86 11.58 16.12 -22.99
CA PRO A 86 10.76 16.16 -21.79
C PRO A 86 9.76 17.34 -21.85
N PRO A 87 8.64 17.28 -21.12
CA PRO A 87 7.68 18.37 -21.09
C PRO A 87 8.37 19.67 -20.66
N SER A 88 8.20 20.73 -21.44
CA SER A 88 8.80 22.02 -21.09
C SER A 88 8.20 22.56 -19.79
N LYS A 89 8.96 23.41 -19.09
CA LYS A 89 8.46 24.12 -17.89
C LYS A 89 7.14 24.84 -18.13
N GLU A 90 6.92 25.38 -19.33
CA GLU A 90 5.66 26.04 -19.70
C GLU A 90 4.49 25.03 -19.75
N VAL A 91 4.71 23.84 -20.31
CA VAL A 91 3.71 22.76 -20.33
C VAL A 91 3.39 22.31 -18.90
N VAL A 92 4.42 22.06 -18.10
CA VAL A 92 4.27 21.66 -16.69
C VAL A 92 3.47 22.71 -15.90
N THR A 93 3.77 24.00 -16.10
CA THR A 93 3.06 25.10 -15.45
C THR A 93 1.60 25.17 -15.88
N LYS A 94 1.31 25.04 -17.18
CA LYS A 94 -0.08 25.05 -17.71
C LYS A 94 -0.92 23.90 -17.15
N ILE A 95 -0.34 22.71 -17.01
CA ILE A 95 -1.01 21.56 -16.40
C ILE A 95 -1.27 21.85 -14.91
N GLY A 96 -0.32 22.46 -14.21
CA GLY A 96 -0.46 22.87 -12.81
C GLY A 96 -1.53 23.93 -12.55
N GLU A 97 -1.92 24.71 -13.57
CA GLU A 97 -2.99 25.72 -13.51
C GLU A 97 -4.40 25.15 -13.77
N LEU A 98 -4.52 23.86 -14.11
CA LEU A 98 -5.81 23.21 -14.34
C LEU A 98 -6.67 23.21 -13.07
N PRO A 99 -8.00 23.34 -13.18
CA PRO A 99 -8.89 23.54 -12.03
C PRO A 99 -8.97 22.35 -11.07
N TYR A 100 -8.45 21.19 -11.47
CA TYR A 100 -8.40 19.97 -10.65
C TYR A 100 -7.20 19.97 -9.69
N VAL A 101 -6.18 20.78 -9.95
CA VAL A 101 -4.92 20.77 -9.22
C VAL A 101 -5.03 21.62 -7.95
N LYS A 102 -4.82 20.98 -6.80
CA LYS A 102 -4.74 21.63 -5.48
C LYS A 102 -3.37 22.29 -5.30
N ASN A 103 -2.31 21.52 -5.55
CA ASN A 103 -0.91 21.95 -5.48
C ASN A 103 -0.12 21.19 -6.53
N TYR A 104 0.95 21.78 -7.05
CA TYR A 104 1.91 21.06 -7.88
C TYR A 104 3.33 21.53 -7.57
N ASP A 105 4.29 20.67 -7.87
CA ASP A 105 5.70 21.00 -7.82
C ASP A 105 6.37 20.41 -9.07
N TYR A 106 7.56 20.89 -9.38
CA TYR A 106 8.41 20.28 -10.39
C TYR A 106 9.83 20.26 -9.87
N THR A 107 10.43 19.07 -9.92
CA THR A 107 11.68 18.79 -9.22
C THR A 107 12.78 18.56 -10.22
N SER A 108 13.94 19.17 -9.99
CA SER A 108 15.19 18.74 -10.62
C SER A 108 16.08 18.08 -9.58
N TYR A 109 16.86 17.10 -10.00
CA TYR A 109 17.77 16.37 -9.13
C TYR A 109 19.22 16.70 -9.43
N GLY A 110 20.03 16.69 -8.38
CA GLY A 110 21.48 16.79 -8.49
C GLY A 110 22.14 16.14 -7.30
N THR A 111 23.41 15.80 -7.42
CA THR A 111 24.18 15.18 -6.34
C THR A 111 25.43 15.98 -6.05
N VAL A 112 25.75 16.12 -4.77
CA VAL A 112 26.92 16.84 -4.28
C VAL A 112 27.62 16.06 -3.18
N GLY A 113 28.90 16.34 -3.01
CA GLY A 113 29.74 15.78 -1.98
C GLY A 113 30.10 16.78 -0.89
N SER A 114 30.96 16.35 0.03
CA SER A 114 31.62 17.20 1.01
C SER A 114 32.81 16.47 1.63
N GLU A 115 33.93 17.16 1.84
CA GLU A 115 35.05 16.61 2.60
C GLU A 115 34.83 16.63 4.12
N SER A 116 33.94 17.48 4.60
CA SER A 116 33.80 17.76 6.04
C SER A 116 32.48 17.30 6.64
N MET A 117 31.47 17.02 5.81
CA MET A 117 30.18 16.49 6.24
C MET A 117 30.17 14.97 6.14
N LYS A 118 29.50 14.34 7.11
CA LYS A 118 29.21 12.90 7.12
C LYS A 118 27.85 12.65 6.50
N ALA A 119 27.80 11.75 5.52
CA ALA A 119 26.56 11.16 5.06
C ALA A 119 26.04 10.18 6.11
N TYR A 120 24.73 10.06 6.23
CA TYR A 120 24.11 8.94 6.91
C TYR A 120 24.30 7.68 6.07
N VAL A 121 24.65 6.57 6.73
CA VAL A 121 24.72 5.24 6.12
C VAL A 121 23.95 4.31 7.03
N ASP A 122 23.01 3.53 6.48
CA ASP A 122 22.26 2.58 7.28
C ASP A 122 23.16 1.42 7.74
N PRO A 123 23.04 0.93 8.99
CA PRO A 123 23.88 -0.16 9.51
C PRO A 123 23.91 -1.41 8.63
N ILE A 124 22.82 -1.75 7.94
CA ILE A 124 22.77 -2.92 7.04
C ILE A 124 23.73 -2.72 5.86
N ILE A 125 23.69 -1.53 5.25
CA ILE A 125 24.58 -1.16 4.15
C ILE A 125 26.03 -1.09 4.65
N GLN A 126 26.23 -0.59 5.87
CA GLN A 126 27.55 -0.51 6.47
C GLN A 126 28.18 -1.90 6.69
N GLU A 127 27.42 -2.86 7.23
CA GLU A 127 27.88 -4.24 7.40
C GLU A 127 28.20 -4.93 6.06
N GLU A 128 27.42 -4.66 5.02
CA GLU A 128 27.64 -5.20 3.67
C GLU A 128 28.96 -4.69 3.07
N ARG A 129 29.25 -3.39 3.25
CA ARG A 129 30.51 -2.77 2.81
C ARG A 129 31.71 -3.39 3.51
N GLU A 130 31.66 -3.50 4.84
CA GLU A 130 32.74 -4.10 5.63
C GLU A 130 33.04 -5.55 5.23
N GLN A 131 32.02 -6.31 4.79
CA GLN A 131 32.19 -7.67 4.27
C GLN A 131 32.88 -7.68 2.90
N MET A 132 32.49 -6.79 1.97
CA MET A 132 33.13 -6.68 0.65
C MET A 132 34.61 -6.25 0.75
N GLU A 133 34.94 -5.33 1.66
CA GLU A 133 36.33 -4.94 1.94
C GLU A 133 37.18 -6.11 2.46
N GLY A 134 36.59 -6.97 3.30
CA GLY A 134 37.26 -8.15 3.87
C GLY A 134 37.61 -9.25 2.85
N GLU A 135 36.92 -9.29 1.71
CA GLU A 135 37.13 -10.28 0.64
C GLU A 135 38.07 -9.80 -0.48
N GLY A 136 38.64 -8.60 -0.36
CA GLY A 136 39.56 -8.03 -1.34
C GLY A 136 38.89 -7.51 -2.61
N GLY A 137 37.57 -7.26 -2.56
CA GLY A 137 36.87 -6.43 -3.53
C GLY A 137 37.23 -4.95 -3.33
N LEU A 138 37.08 -4.13 -4.38
CA LEU A 138 37.13 -2.68 -4.24
C LEU A 138 36.01 -2.24 -3.30
N SER A 139 36.34 -1.52 -2.21
CA SER A 139 35.32 -0.86 -1.39
C SER A 139 34.57 0.16 -2.25
N PRO A 140 33.23 0.29 -2.12
CA PRO A 140 32.49 1.45 -2.61
C PRO A 140 33.00 2.79 -2.03
N ASP A 141 33.71 2.73 -0.90
CA ASP A 141 34.10 3.81 0.00
C ASP A 141 34.98 4.93 -0.60
N GLY A 142 35.59 4.72 -1.76
CA GLY A 142 36.44 5.75 -2.38
C GLY A 142 35.67 6.95 -2.91
N TYR A 143 34.40 6.75 -3.25
CA TYR A 143 33.65 7.71 -4.05
C TYR A 143 32.58 8.50 -3.27
N GLU A 144 32.16 8.00 -2.11
CA GLU A 144 30.95 8.46 -1.41
C GLU A 144 31.01 9.92 -0.98
N LYS A 145 32.19 10.39 -0.57
CA LYS A 145 32.36 11.80 -0.19
C LYS A 145 32.12 12.76 -1.36
N TYR A 146 32.17 12.28 -2.61
CA TYR A 146 32.00 13.10 -3.81
C TYR A 146 30.54 13.23 -4.26
N TYR A 147 29.67 12.30 -3.83
CA TYR A 147 28.24 12.28 -4.20
C TYR A 147 27.32 11.82 -3.04
N ALA A 148 27.69 12.20 -1.82
CA ALA A 148 27.04 11.78 -0.59
C ALA A 148 25.60 12.30 -0.39
N PHE A 149 25.26 13.45 -0.99
CA PHE A 149 24.04 14.17 -0.69
C PHE A 149 23.21 14.40 -1.96
N ASN A 150 21.95 13.97 -1.90
CA ASN A 150 20.99 14.13 -2.98
C ASN A 150 20.24 15.46 -2.81
N THR A 151 20.42 16.37 -3.76
CA THR A 151 19.68 17.63 -3.79
C THR A 151 18.38 17.44 -4.55
N GLN A 152 17.27 17.72 -3.88
CA GLN A 152 15.94 17.74 -4.48
C GLN A 152 15.52 19.21 -4.67
N GLY A 153 15.50 19.63 -5.92
CA GLY A 153 15.05 20.94 -6.33
C GLY A 153 13.54 21.12 -6.09
N ILE A 154 13.14 22.32 -5.68
CA ILE A 154 11.73 22.65 -5.48
C ILE A 154 11.33 23.94 -6.19
N HIS A 155 10.07 24.00 -6.60
CA HIS A 155 9.37 25.20 -7.03
C HIS A 155 8.29 25.62 -6.01
N TYR A 156 7.57 24.65 -5.43
CA TYR A 156 6.57 24.92 -4.42
C TYR A 156 7.25 25.33 -3.10
N ASN A 157 7.27 26.63 -2.80
CA ASN A 157 8.10 27.22 -1.75
C ASN A 157 7.84 26.68 -0.34
N LYS A 158 6.67 26.10 -0.07
CA LYS A 158 6.35 25.48 1.22
C LYS A 158 6.82 24.03 1.36
N VAL A 159 7.42 23.46 0.31
CA VAL A 159 7.81 22.05 0.18
C VAL A 159 6.58 21.14 0.23
N LEU A 160 6.26 20.49 -0.89
CA LEU A 160 5.04 19.70 -1.03
C LEU A 160 4.93 18.61 0.06
N ALA A 161 6.04 17.95 0.39
CA ALA A 161 6.08 16.92 1.45
C ALA A 161 5.65 17.46 2.83
N ILE A 162 5.93 18.74 3.14
CA ILE A 162 5.53 19.36 4.40
C ILE A 162 4.05 19.77 4.35
N GLU A 163 3.59 20.38 3.24
CA GLU A 163 2.20 20.83 3.09
C GLU A 163 1.21 19.66 3.13
N GLU A 164 1.61 18.50 2.59
CA GLU A 164 0.79 17.28 2.56
C GLU A 164 1.02 16.35 3.76
N GLY A 165 1.79 16.80 4.75
CA GLY A 165 1.99 16.06 6.01
C GLY A 165 2.82 14.79 5.91
N ARG A 166 3.62 14.62 4.84
CA ARG A 166 4.64 13.56 4.70
C ARG A 166 5.96 13.90 5.40
N ALA A 167 6.17 15.17 5.72
CA ALA A 167 7.28 15.66 6.53
C ALA A 167 6.81 16.75 7.52
N GLU A 168 7.52 16.89 8.63
CA GLU A 168 7.28 17.93 9.63
C GLU A 168 8.48 18.87 9.71
N LEU A 169 8.24 20.19 9.68
CA LEU A 169 9.28 21.18 9.96
C LEU A 169 9.54 21.25 11.47
N VAL A 170 10.72 20.81 11.91
CA VAL A 170 11.09 20.73 13.32
C VAL A 170 11.64 22.07 13.83
N GLU A 171 12.47 22.73 13.02
CA GLU A 171 13.10 24.01 13.35
C GLU A 171 13.26 24.88 12.08
N GLY A 172 13.21 26.20 12.25
CA GLY A 172 13.46 27.15 11.18
C GLY A 172 12.22 27.51 10.36
N ARG A 173 12.37 27.61 9.05
CA ARG A 173 11.32 28.00 8.10
C ARG A 173 11.45 27.24 6.78
N VAL A 174 10.41 27.33 5.96
CA VAL A 174 10.44 26.97 4.54
C VAL A 174 10.96 28.14 3.68
N PHE A 175 10.95 27.97 2.37
CA PHE A 175 11.46 28.94 1.41
C PHE A 175 10.49 30.10 1.19
N THR A 176 11.05 31.26 0.88
CA THR A 176 10.30 32.40 0.34
C THR A 176 10.23 32.30 -1.20
N PRO A 177 9.17 32.84 -1.84
CA PRO A 177 9.10 32.87 -3.30
C PRO A 177 10.31 33.52 -3.96
N GLU A 178 10.86 34.57 -3.35
CA GLU A 178 12.05 35.27 -3.86
C GLU A 178 13.30 34.38 -3.85
N GLU A 179 13.46 33.50 -2.85
CA GLU A 179 14.56 32.53 -2.79
C GLU A 179 14.42 31.45 -3.87
N ILE A 180 13.18 31.04 -4.18
CA ILE A 180 12.89 30.08 -5.26
C ILE A 180 13.24 30.69 -6.62
N GLU A 181 12.73 31.88 -6.91
CA GLU A 181 12.96 32.58 -8.18
C GLU A 181 14.44 32.92 -8.39
N ALA A 182 15.15 33.32 -7.34
CA ALA A 182 16.56 33.66 -7.41
C ALA A 182 17.51 32.44 -7.48
N GLY A 183 17.02 31.23 -7.21
CA GLY A 183 17.89 30.05 -7.08
C GLY A 183 18.85 30.16 -5.90
N ALA A 184 18.39 30.70 -4.78
CA ALA A 184 19.26 31.02 -3.64
C ALA A 184 19.94 29.78 -3.06
N SER A 185 21.20 29.92 -2.61
CA SER A 185 21.96 28.87 -1.95
C SER A 185 21.52 28.66 -0.49
N VAL A 186 20.27 28.24 -0.32
CA VAL A 186 19.63 27.93 0.96
C VAL A 186 18.97 26.55 0.87
N GLY A 187 18.83 25.84 1.98
CA GLY A 187 18.19 24.52 1.95
C GLY A 187 17.63 24.03 3.27
N LEU A 188 16.85 22.96 3.18
CA LEU A 188 16.33 22.19 4.31
C LEU A 188 17.01 20.83 4.35
N ILE A 189 17.46 20.42 5.54
CA ILE A 189 18.10 19.12 5.78
C ILE A 189 17.27 18.27 6.75
N SER A 190 17.42 16.95 6.68
CA SER A 190 16.79 16.05 7.64
C SER A 190 17.35 16.27 9.05
N LYS A 191 16.53 15.99 10.05
CA LYS A 191 16.91 16.05 11.46
C LYS A 191 18.06 15.12 11.77
N GLU A 192 18.02 13.91 11.22
CA GLU A 192 19.03 12.87 11.37
C GLU A 192 20.38 13.36 10.82
N LEU A 193 20.39 14.00 9.65
CA LEU A 193 21.60 14.55 9.05
C LEU A 193 22.15 15.75 9.84
N ALA A 194 21.26 16.61 10.35
CA ALA A 194 21.63 17.74 11.20
C ALA A 194 22.29 17.27 12.52
N GLU A 195 21.70 16.28 13.18
CA GLU A 195 22.24 15.68 14.42
C GLU A 195 23.58 14.99 14.17
N LEU A 196 23.72 14.24 13.08
CA LEU A 196 24.96 13.54 12.69
C LEU A 196 26.14 14.50 12.54
N ASN A 197 25.88 15.70 12.00
CA ASN A 197 26.90 16.71 11.71
C ASN A 197 26.95 17.86 12.73
N ASN A 198 26.12 17.84 13.77
CA ASN A 198 25.95 18.92 14.76
C ASN A 198 25.59 20.28 14.13
N LEU A 199 24.79 20.26 13.05
CA LEU A 199 24.34 21.44 12.32
C LEU A 199 23.07 22.02 12.93
N LYS A 200 22.89 23.34 12.78
CA LYS A 200 21.71 24.10 13.22
C LYS A 200 21.22 25.03 12.14
N VAL A 201 20.00 25.53 12.30
CA VAL A 201 19.46 26.59 11.43
C VAL A 201 20.36 27.83 11.50
N GLY A 202 20.73 28.34 10.33
CA GLY A 202 21.67 29.45 10.12
C GLY A 202 23.13 29.02 9.88
N ASP A 203 23.47 27.75 10.11
CA ASP A 203 24.80 27.23 9.76
C ASP A 203 24.95 27.11 8.24
N LYS A 204 26.19 27.22 7.77
CA LYS A 204 26.54 26.97 6.36
C LYS A 204 27.05 25.54 6.22
N MET A 205 26.34 24.73 5.44
CA MET A 205 26.78 23.38 5.08
C MET A 205 27.69 23.46 3.86
N PRO A 206 28.98 23.05 3.98
CA PRO A 206 29.89 23.03 2.85
C PRO A 206 29.55 21.84 1.95
N LEU A 207 29.04 22.11 0.76
CA LEU A 207 28.78 21.13 -0.29
C LEU A 207 29.66 21.47 -1.50
N THR A 208 30.03 20.44 -2.25
CA THR A 208 30.96 20.57 -3.38
C THR A 208 30.47 19.67 -4.51
N TYR A 209 30.42 20.22 -5.72
CA TYR A 209 30.33 19.41 -6.93
C TYR A 209 31.75 18.98 -7.34
N TYR A 210 31.93 17.69 -7.61
CA TYR A 210 33.21 17.13 -8.01
C TYR A 210 33.11 16.59 -9.43
N GLU A 211 34.00 17.06 -10.30
CA GLU A 211 34.24 16.47 -11.60
C GLU A 211 35.28 15.35 -11.44
N LEU A 212 34.89 14.11 -11.73
CA LEU A 212 35.69 12.92 -11.48
C LEU A 212 36.22 12.31 -12.79
N ASP A 213 37.40 11.70 -12.70
CA ASP A 213 38.04 10.93 -13.76
C ASP A 213 37.87 9.44 -13.49
N TYR A 214 36.83 8.83 -14.08
CA TYR A 214 36.49 7.42 -13.85
C TYR A 214 37.50 6.43 -14.47
N ASP A 215 38.44 6.89 -15.28
CA ASP A 215 39.57 6.08 -15.74
C ASP A 215 40.64 5.87 -14.65
N LYS A 216 40.51 6.56 -13.51
CA LYS A 216 41.42 6.48 -12.37
C LYS A 216 40.74 5.94 -11.13
N GLU A 217 41.51 5.30 -10.28
CA GLU A 217 41.03 4.87 -8.97
C GLU A 217 40.90 6.09 -8.03
N PRO A 218 39.96 6.11 -7.06
CA PRO A 218 39.73 7.23 -6.14
C PRO A 218 40.94 7.70 -5.33
N THR A 219 41.95 6.83 -5.21
CA THR A 219 43.18 7.09 -4.46
C THR A 219 44.30 7.67 -5.32
N GLU A 220 44.11 7.75 -6.65
CA GLU A 220 45.10 8.23 -7.60
C GLU A 220 45.06 9.77 -7.75
N GLU A 221 46.23 10.36 -8.00
CA GLU A 221 46.35 11.79 -8.24
C GLU A 221 45.65 12.18 -9.55
N GLY A 222 44.82 13.23 -9.49
CA GLY A 222 44.01 13.66 -10.62
C GLY A 222 42.76 12.81 -10.87
N PHE A 223 42.35 11.99 -9.89
CA PHE A 223 41.01 11.39 -9.86
C PHE A 223 39.91 12.46 -9.77
N VAL A 224 40.14 13.52 -8.99
CA VAL A 224 39.31 14.74 -9.04
C VAL A 224 39.93 15.67 -10.09
N LYS A 225 39.22 15.92 -11.19
CA LYS A 225 39.65 16.85 -12.26
C LYS A 225 39.47 18.29 -11.79
N GLU A 226 38.24 18.61 -11.38
CA GLU A 226 37.85 19.92 -10.88
C GLU A 226 36.86 19.79 -9.73
N GLN A 227 36.74 20.84 -8.91
CA GLN A 227 35.78 20.89 -7.82
C GLN A 227 35.22 22.31 -7.66
N TYR A 228 33.95 22.39 -7.31
CA TYR A 228 33.20 23.63 -7.25
C TYR A 228 32.45 23.73 -5.93
N ASP A 229 32.78 24.76 -5.14
CA ASP A 229 32.15 25.00 -3.84
C ASP A 229 30.73 25.55 -4.03
N LEU A 230 29.76 24.81 -3.52
CA LEU A 230 28.33 25.12 -3.56
C LEU A 230 27.75 25.09 -2.14
N PRO A 231 28.21 25.93 -1.20
CA PRO A 231 27.69 25.88 0.16
C PRO A 231 26.22 26.34 0.21
N ILE A 232 25.44 25.75 1.10
CA ILE A 232 24.08 26.22 1.42
C ILE A 232 23.99 26.77 2.84
N GLU A 233 23.15 27.77 3.06
CA GLU A 233 22.69 28.13 4.40
C GLU A 233 21.47 27.28 4.79
N ILE A 234 21.54 26.64 5.95
CA ILE A 234 20.44 25.80 6.46
C ILE A 234 19.36 26.72 7.01
N ILE A 235 18.21 26.79 6.33
CA ILE A 235 17.08 27.64 6.76
C ILE A 235 16.02 26.86 7.53
N GLY A 236 16.05 25.53 7.48
CA GLY A 236 15.15 24.67 8.22
C GLY A 236 15.66 23.25 8.39
N ILE A 237 15.15 22.58 9.41
CA ILE A 237 15.41 21.17 9.70
C ILE A 237 14.06 20.46 9.70
N TYR A 238 13.94 19.42 8.89
CA TYR A 238 12.69 18.65 8.76
C TYR A 238 12.86 17.23 9.29
N LYS A 239 11.74 16.61 9.66
CA LYS A 239 11.65 15.17 9.93
C LYS A 239 10.77 14.54 8.87
N ASP A 240 11.30 13.57 8.15
CA ASP A 240 10.50 12.77 7.22
C ASP A 240 9.62 11.79 8.02
N LEU A 241 8.31 11.80 7.76
CA LEU A 241 7.33 10.96 8.47
C LEU A 241 7.05 9.65 7.72
N THR A 242 7.62 9.48 6.52
CA THR A 242 7.48 8.27 5.69
C THR A 242 8.58 7.24 5.93
N ILE A 243 9.65 7.60 6.64
CA ILE A 243 10.72 6.66 7.01
C ILE A 243 10.17 5.64 8.00
N LYS A 244 10.14 4.37 7.59
CA LYS A 244 9.77 3.24 8.45
C LYS A 244 11.02 2.66 9.12
N ASP A 245 10.96 2.43 10.42
CA ASP A 245 12.12 1.97 11.20
C ASP A 245 12.38 0.46 11.08
N LYS A 246 11.36 -0.35 10.76
CA LYS A 246 11.47 -1.82 10.61
C LYS A 246 10.38 -2.40 9.73
N VAL A 247 10.75 -3.46 9.02
CA VAL A 247 9.83 -4.47 8.48
C VAL A 247 10.24 -5.82 9.07
N GLU A 248 9.30 -6.57 9.66
CA GLU A 248 9.53 -7.97 10.01
C GLU A 248 9.40 -8.81 8.72
N GLY A 249 10.49 -9.01 7.96
CA GLY A 249 10.42 -9.57 6.59
C GLY A 249 11.67 -10.31 6.10
N LYS A 250 11.77 -10.54 4.78
CA LYS A 250 12.92 -11.23 4.16
C LYS A 250 14.12 -10.25 4.08
N LYS A 251 15.35 -10.78 4.08
CA LYS A 251 16.59 -9.96 4.03
C LYS A 251 16.64 -8.98 2.85
N GLN A 252 16.10 -9.34 1.69
CA GLN A 252 16.14 -8.48 0.49
C GLN A 252 15.29 -7.21 0.66
N ASP A 253 14.18 -7.32 1.39
CA ASP A 253 13.29 -6.20 1.72
C ASP A 253 13.98 -5.25 2.71
N GLU A 254 14.73 -5.79 3.67
CA GLU A 254 15.53 -5.02 4.63
C GLU A 254 16.63 -4.18 3.94
N HIS A 255 17.33 -4.73 2.94
CA HIS A 255 18.35 -3.98 2.18
C HIS A 255 17.71 -2.85 1.35
N MET A 256 16.61 -3.12 0.63
CA MET A 256 15.94 -2.07 -0.16
C MET A 256 15.45 -0.91 0.72
N LEU A 257 14.87 -1.22 1.88
CA LEU A 257 14.45 -0.20 2.85
C LEU A 257 15.63 0.59 3.43
N ALA A 258 16.76 -0.07 3.67
CA ALA A 258 17.98 0.59 4.12
C ALA A 258 18.48 1.61 3.10
N TYR A 259 18.47 1.29 1.80
CA TYR A 259 18.82 2.22 0.73
C TYR A 259 17.84 3.40 0.66
N GLN A 260 16.53 3.14 0.66
CA GLN A 260 15.51 4.20 0.65
C GLN A 260 15.64 5.13 1.86
N LYS A 261 15.88 4.57 3.05
CA LYS A 261 16.10 5.36 4.26
C LYS A 261 17.35 6.23 4.13
N GLN A 262 18.45 5.66 3.63
CA GLN A 262 19.69 6.40 3.39
C GLN A 262 19.47 7.59 2.46
N GLU A 263 18.78 7.38 1.33
CA GLU A 263 18.44 8.45 0.38
C GLU A 263 17.56 9.52 1.02
N LYS A 264 16.50 9.14 1.74
CA LYS A 264 15.58 10.08 2.41
C LYS A 264 16.29 10.92 3.48
N VAL A 265 17.24 10.33 4.23
CA VAL A 265 18.01 11.05 5.26
C VAL A 265 19.05 11.99 4.65
N ASN A 266 19.76 11.55 3.60
CA ASN A 266 20.79 12.36 2.93
C ASN A 266 20.24 13.36 1.91
N LYS A 267 18.91 13.41 1.75
CA LYS A 267 18.24 14.38 0.90
C LYS A 267 18.34 15.79 1.49
N ILE A 268 18.55 16.76 0.59
CA ILE A 268 18.55 18.19 0.87
C ILE A 268 17.55 18.86 -0.07
N TYR A 269 16.53 19.53 0.48
CA TYR A 269 15.66 20.37 -0.35
C TYR A 269 16.36 21.71 -0.63
N VAL A 270 16.37 22.13 -1.89
CA VAL A 270 16.98 23.38 -2.37
C VAL A 270 16.11 23.98 -3.49
N PRO A 271 16.24 25.27 -3.85
CA PRO A 271 15.57 25.81 -5.03
C PRO A 271 16.06 25.12 -6.31
N ASN A 272 15.17 24.92 -7.30
CA ASN A 272 15.57 24.38 -8.62
C ASN A 272 16.72 25.17 -9.26
N GLY A 273 16.79 26.48 -9.05
CA GLY A 273 17.89 27.31 -9.55
C GLY A 273 19.26 26.93 -8.99
N TYR A 274 19.33 26.38 -7.76
CA TYR A 274 20.58 25.86 -7.20
C TYR A 274 20.98 24.53 -7.87
N VAL A 275 20.03 23.63 -8.09
CA VAL A 275 20.27 22.36 -8.80
C VAL A 275 20.73 22.61 -10.23
N ARG A 276 20.14 23.61 -10.90
CA ARG A 276 20.55 24.00 -12.24
C ARG A 276 22.02 24.41 -12.35
N GLU A 277 22.59 25.03 -11.32
CA GLU A 277 24.03 25.32 -11.31
C GLU A 277 24.85 24.03 -11.25
N ILE A 278 24.40 23.01 -10.52
CA ILE A 278 25.02 21.66 -10.54
C ILE A 278 24.92 21.06 -11.95
N SER A 279 23.72 21.08 -12.55
CA SER A 279 23.49 20.52 -13.90
C SER A 279 24.34 21.20 -14.96
N LYS A 280 24.52 22.52 -14.89
CA LYS A 280 25.41 23.27 -15.79
C LYS A 280 26.87 22.84 -15.66
N LEU A 281 27.36 22.66 -14.43
CA LEU A 281 28.73 22.19 -14.18
C LEU A 281 28.92 20.77 -14.74
N ALA A 282 27.96 19.88 -14.49
CA ALA A 282 27.99 18.52 -15.01
C ALA A 282 27.95 18.46 -16.54
N TYR A 283 27.09 19.27 -17.17
CA TYR A 283 27.01 19.34 -18.63
C TYR A 283 28.28 19.94 -19.24
N ALA A 284 28.86 20.97 -18.63
CA ALA A 284 30.13 21.54 -19.09
C ALA A 284 31.28 20.51 -19.04
N ALA A 285 31.36 19.70 -17.98
CA ALA A 285 32.32 18.61 -17.88
C ALA A 285 32.11 17.55 -18.98
N TYR A 286 30.86 17.15 -19.21
CA TYR A 286 30.50 16.23 -20.30
C TYR A 286 30.91 16.77 -21.68
N VAL A 287 30.59 18.04 -21.98
CA VAL A 287 30.96 18.66 -23.26
C VAL A 287 32.47 18.72 -23.43
N ALA A 288 33.21 19.11 -22.39
CA ALA A 288 34.67 19.16 -22.44
C ALA A 288 35.29 17.78 -22.72
N GLU A 289 34.72 16.72 -22.16
CA GLU A 289 35.17 15.34 -22.39
C GLU A 289 34.82 14.84 -23.80
N ALA A 290 33.60 15.07 -24.26
CA ALA A 290 33.16 14.72 -25.61
C ALA A 290 34.00 15.45 -26.68
N GLU A 291 34.26 16.75 -26.50
CA GLU A 291 35.16 17.52 -27.38
C GLU A 291 36.59 16.96 -27.36
N ALA A 292 37.10 16.56 -26.19
CA ALA A 292 38.43 15.92 -26.08
C ALA A 292 38.50 14.57 -26.82
N ASN A 293 37.38 13.85 -26.88
CA ASN A 293 37.23 12.59 -27.61
C ASN A 293 36.92 12.77 -29.11
N GLY A 294 36.73 14.03 -29.56
CA GLY A 294 36.43 14.35 -30.95
C GLY A 294 34.98 14.09 -31.35
N GLU A 295 34.07 14.04 -30.38
CA GLU A 295 32.64 13.88 -30.58
C GLU A 295 31.98 15.25 -30.82
N GLU A 296 31.00 15.32 -31.73
CA GLU A 296 30.19 16.52 -31.91
C GLU A 296 29.06 16.51 -30.88
N VAL A 297 29.05 17.49 -29.97
CA VAL A 297 27.95 17.70 -29.02
C VAL A 297 27.03 18.78 -29.56
N GLN A 298 25.72 18.52 -29.62
CA GLN A 298 24.76 19.60 -29.87
C GLN A 298 24.69 20.51 -28.65
N GLU A 299 24.81 21.83 -28.86
CA GLU A 299 24.46 22.82 -27.84
C GLU A 299 22.97 22.68 -27.52
N VAL A 300 22.67 22.23 -26.29
CA VAL A 300 21.31 22.21 -25.78
C VAL A 300 21.14 23.37 -24.82
N ASP A 301 20.33 24.37 -25.22
CA ASP A 301 20.19 25.65 -24.51
C ASP A 301 19.61 25.52 -23.08
N ASP A 302 18.89 24.44 -22.77
CA ASP A 302 18.34 24.16 -21.43
C ASP A 302 17.97 22.67 -21.30
N PHE A 303 18.90 21.83 -20.83
CA PHE A 303 18.58 20.46 -20.38
C PHE A 303 17.98 20.52 -18.96
N GLU A 304 16.86 21.24 -18.80
CA GLU A 304 16.10 21.24 -17.55
C GLU A 304 15.14 20.04 -17.56
N PHE A 305 15.61 18.89 -17.07
CA PHE A 305 14.72 17.77 -16.75
C PHE A 305 13.98 18.09 -15.45
N TYR A 306 12.67 18.12 -15.57
CA TYR A 306 11.77 18.32 -14.44
C TYR A 306 10.93 17.06 -14.29
N ASP A 307 10.85 16.58 -13.05
CA ASP A 307 9.89 15.58 -12.62
C ASP A 307 8.71 16.30 -11.97
N PRO A 308 7.61 16.52 -12.71
CA PRO A 308 6.47 17.27 -12.22
C PRO A 308 5.53 16.36 -11.44
N ILE A 309 4.94 16.93 -10.38
CA ILE A 309 3.94 16.24 -9.59
C ILE A 309 2.75 17.13 -9.35
N TYR A 310 1.56 16.57 -9.56
CA TYR A 310 0.28 17.26 -9.42
C TYR A 310 -0.54 16.56 -8.35
N ILE A 311 -0.90 17.31 -7.31
CA ILE A 311 -1.84 16.86 -6.29
C ILE A 311 -3.19 17.42 -6.66
N LEU A 312 -4.14 16.53 -6.93
CA LEU A 312 -5.49 16.91 -7.29
C LEU A 312 -6.34 17.16 -6.03
N GLU A 313 -7.37 17.99 -6.19
CA GLU A 313 -8.36 18.28 -5.17
C GLU A 313 -9.11 17.01 -4.71
N LYS A 314 -9.37 16.08 -5.65
CA LYS A 314 -10.10 14.84 -5.38
C LYS A 314 -9.61 13.65 -6.22
N PRO A 315 -9.62 12.43 -5.66
CA PRO A 315 -9.31 11.21 -6.41
C PRO A 315 -10.25 10.96 -7.60
N GLU A 316 -11.49 11.45 -7.56
CA GLU A 316 -12.44 11.27 -8.66
C GLU A 316 -12.10 12.11 -9.89
N ASP A 317 -11.26 13.13 -9.75
CA ASP A 317 -10.90 14.06 -10.83
C ASP A 317 -9.72 13.54 -11.67
N VAL A 318 -9.07 12.43 -11.26
CA VAL A 318 -7.87 11.86 -11.94
C VAL A 318 -8.11 11.60 -13.43
N GLU A 319 -9.19 10.92 -13.79
CA GLU A 319 -9.45 10.58 -15.20
C GLU A 319 -9.71 11.83 -16.05
N ALA A 320 -10.49 12.79 -15.53
CA ALA A 320 -10.77 14.04 -16.22
C ALA A 320 -9.50 14.89 -16.37
N PHE A 321 -8.66 14.92 -15.34
CA PHE A 321 -7.35 15.57 -15.38
C PHE A 321 -6.45 14.93 -16.43
N LYS A 322 -6.35 13.58 -16.46
CA LYS A 322 -5.54 12.85 -17.45
C LYS A 322 -6.00 13.15 -18.88
N GLU A 323 -7.31 13.12 -19.15
CA GLU A 323 -7.86 13.44 -20.47
C GLU A 323 -7.50 14.86 -20.95
N GLU A 324 -7.56 15.86 -20.08
CA GLU A 324 -7.30 17.26 -20.43
C GLU A 324 -5.78 17.56 -20.52
N ALA A 325 -5.00 17.07 -19.55
CA ALA A 325 -3.56 17.33 -19.47
C ALA A 325 -2.77 16.55 -20.53
N GLN A 326 -3.21 15.35 -20.91
CA GLN A 326 -2.54 14.55 -21.96
C GLN A 326 -2.51 15.28 -23.32
N LEU A 327 -3.48 16.16 -23.60
CA LEU A 327 -3.52 16.97 -24.83
C LEU A 327 -2.43 18.06 -24.89
N LEU A 328 -1.82 18.37 -23.75
CA LEU A 328 -0.77 19.38 -23.62
C LEU A 328 0.64 18.76 -23.66
N LEU A 329 0.74 17.44 -23.48
CA LEU A 329 2.00 16.73 -23.42
C LEU A 329 2.64 16.52 -24.80
N PRO A 330 3.99 16.49 -24.86
CA PRO A 330 4.68 16.08 -26.09
C PRO A 330 4.44 14.59 -26.37
N GLU A 331 4.81 14.17 -27.58
CA GLU A 331 4.76 12.76 -27.99
C GLU A 331 5.62 11.89 -27.04
N TYR A 332 5.20 10.65 -26.81
CA TYR A 332 5.86 9.70 -25.90
C TYR A 332 5.93 10.14 -24.43
N SER A 333 5.07 11.06 -24.00
CA SER A 333 4.83 11.37 -22.58
C SER A 333 3.46 10.89 -22.16
N ILE A 334 3.37 10.30 -20.96
CA ILE A 334 2.12 9.75 -20.40
C ILE A 334 1.93 10.25 -18.97
N LEU A 335 0.67 10.46 -18.58
CA LEU A 335 0.31 10.72 -17.19
C LEU A 335 0.12 9.42 -16.42
N LYS A 336 0.81 9.29 -15.29
CA LYS A 336 0.65 8.18 -14.34
C LYS A 336 0.11 8.70 -13.02
N ALA A 337 -0.87 8.00 -12.46
CA ALA A 337 -1.46 8.34 -11.17
C ALA A 337 -1.20 7.23 -10.15
N ASN A 338 -1.09 7.58 -8.86
CA ASN A 338 -1.02 6.57 -7.79
C ASN A 338 -2.23 5.61 -7.82
N SER A 339 -3.38 6.05 -8.33
CA SER A 339 -4.55 5.19 -8.51
C SER A 339 -4.36 4.09 -9.55
N ASP A 340 -3.43 4.24 -10.49
CA ASP A 340 -3.12 3.23 -11.50
C ASP A 340 -2.50 1.98 -10.83
N GLN A 341 -1.78 2.16 -9.72
CA GLN A 341 -1.21 1.08 -8.89
C GLN A 341 -2.23 0.42 -7.95
N TYR A 342 -3.48 0.90 -7.90
CA TYR A 342 -4.49 0.34 -6.98
C TYR A 342 -4.71 -1.15 -7.21
N GLU A 343 -4.70 -1.62 -8.46
CA GLU A 343 -4.88 -3.05 -8.75
C GLU A 343 -3.70 -3.90 -8.25
N GLU A 344 -2.48 -3.39 -8.32
CA GLU A 344 -1.28 -4.07 -7.84
C GLU A 344 -1.30 -4.23 -6.32
N ILE A 345 -1.69 -3.18 -5.59
CA ILE A 345 -1.71 -3.15 -4.12
C ILE A 345 -2.98 -3.82 -3.55
N ALA A 346 -4.15 -3.57 -4.15
CA ALA A 346 -5.43 -4.12 -3.67
C ALA A 346 -5.74 -5.52 -4.22
N GLY A 347 -5.01 -5.98 -5.25
CA GLY A 347 -5.17 -7.30 -5.88
C GLY A 347 -5.12 -8.46 -4.89
N PRO A 348 -4.06 -8.60 -4.06
CA PRO A 348 -3.97 -9.63 -3.03
C PRO A 348 -5.15 -9.62 -2.06
N VAL A 349 -5.55 -8.43 -1.59
CA VAL A 349 -6.67 -8.25 -0.65
C VAL A 349 -7.99 -8.66 -1.27
N ALA A 350 -8.20 -8.32 -2.55
CA ALA A 350 -9.38 -8.69 -3.31
C ALA A 350 -9.46 -10.21 -3.52
N SER A 351 -8.34 -10.87 -3.79
CA SER A 351 -8.24 -12.33 -3.92
C SER A 351 -8.59 -13.04 -2.60
N VAL A 352 -8.05 -12.57 -1.47
CA VAL A 352 -8.38 -13.10 -0.14
C VAL A 352 -9.88 -12.93 0.18
N SER A 353 -10.46 -11.78 -0.16
CA SER A 353 -11.91 -11.53 -0.02
C SER A 353 -12.75 -12.52 -0.86
N LYS A 354 -12.35 -12.78 -2.12
CA LYS A 354 -13.01 -13.77 -2.99
C LYS A 354 -12.95 -15.18 -2.39
N ILE A 355 -11.79 -15.61 -1.88
CA ILE A 355 -11.63 -16.92 -1.22
C ILE A 355 -12.55 -17.03 -0.02
N ALA A 356 -12.57 -16.01 0.85
CA ALA A 356 -13.42 -15.98 2.03
C ALA A 356 -14.91 -16.04 1.68
N LYS A 357 -15.34 -15.40 0.58
CA LYS A 357 -16.72 -15.49 0.08
C LYS A 357 -17.09 -16.93 -0.30
N PHE A 358 -16.22 -17.65 -0.99
CA PHE A 358 -16.46 -19.06 -1.34
C PHE A 358 -16.53 -19.95 -0.09
N VAL A 359 -15.60 -19.75 0.85
CA VAL A 359 -15.59 -20.48 2.13
C VAL A 359 -16.88 -20.22 2.92
N MET A 360 -17.37 -18.97 2.96
CA MET A 360 -18.62 -18.62 3.63
C MET A 360 -19.82 -19.36 3.02
N ILE A 361 -19.96 -19.36 1.68
CA ILE A 361 -21.06 -20.05 1.00
C ILE A 361 -20.99 -21.55 1.27
N ALA A 362 -19.80 -22.16 1.15
CA ALA A 362 -19.60 -23.57 1.43
C ALA A 362 -19.96 -23.92 2.89
N ALA A 363 -19.56 -23.08 3.84
CA ALA A 363 -19.87 -23.24 5.26
C ALA A 363 -21.38 -23.12 5.53
N VAL A 364 -22.08 -22.20 4.89
CA VAL A 364 -23.54 -22.07 5.00
C VAL A 364 -24.23 -23.34 4.47
N VAL A 365 -23.83 -23.85 3.30
CA VAL A 365 -24.39 -25.08 2.73
C VAL A 365 -24.13 -26.28 3.65
N ALA A 366 -22.89 -26.45 4.12
CA ALA A 366 -22.53 -27.49 5.09
C ALA A 366 -23.36 -27.37 6.37
N THR A 367 -23.59 -26.14 6.85
CA THR A 367 -24.41 -25.87 8.03
C THR A 367 -25.85 -26.28 7.82
N VAL A 368 -26.45 -25.97 6.66
CA VAL A 368 -27.82 -26.44 6.34
C VAL A 368 -27.89 -27.96 6.40
N ILE A 369 -26.94 -28.66 5.77
CA ILE A 369 -26.91 -30.13 5.70
C ILE A 369 -26.76 -30.73 7.10
N ILE A 370 -25.73 -30.30 7.85
CA ILE A 370 -25.41 -30.86 9.17
C ILE A 370 -26.53 -30.58 10.16
N ILE A 371 -27.04 -29.34 10.24
CA ILE A 371 -28.14 -29.01 11.14
C ILE A 371 -29.40 -29.79 10.76
N THR A 372 -29.71 -29.92 9.46
CA THR A 372 -30.86 -30.73 9.00
C THR A 372 -30.75 -32.18 9.49
N LEU A 373 -29.57 -32.80 9.35
CA LEU A 373 -29.32 -34.17 9.80
C LEU A 373 -29.45 -34.31 11.33
N VAL A 374 -28.86 -33.38 12.08
CA VAL A 374 -28.95 -33.39 13.56
C VAL A 374 -30.40 -33.20 14.02
N VAL A 375 -31.13 -32.27 13.41
CA VAL A 375 -32.55 -32.04 13.69
C VAL A 375 -33.37 -33.29 13.36
N LEU A 376 -33.12 -33.97 12.24
CA LEU A 376 -33.79 -35.25 11.90
C LEU A 376 -33.54 -36.34 12.94
N LEU A 377 -32.31 -36.49 13.43
CA LEU A 377 -31.99 -37.44 14.49
C LEU A 377 -32.75 -37.11 15.77
N PHE A 378 -32.82 -35.84 16.15
CA PHE A 378 -33.57 -35.42 17.34
C PHE A 378 -35.08 -35.61 17.19
N LEU A 379 -35.59 -35.40 15.98
CA LEU A 379 -37.00 -35.63 15.63
C LEU A 379 -37.36 -37.11 15.71
N ARG A 380 -36.49 -38.02 15.26
CA ARG A 380 -36.71 -39.47 15.34
C ARG A 380 -37.01 -39.92 16.76
N ASP A 381 -36.24 -39.41 17.73
CA ASP A 381 -36.37 -39.81 19.13
C ASP A 381 -37.61 -39.18 19.79
N ARG A 382 -38.14 -38.09 19.23
CA ARG A 382 -39.32 -37.35 19.72
C ARG A 382 -40.56 -37.53 18.85
N LYS A 383 -40.53 -38.46 17.89
CA LYS A 383 -41.65 -38.71 16.97
C LYS A 383 -42.95 -39.01 17.71
N LYS A 384 -42.88 -39.81 18.78
CA LYS A 384 -44.06 -40.18 19.60
C LYS A 384 -44.63 -38.97 20.33
N GLU A 385 -43.77 -38.09 20.86
CA GLU A 385 -44.18 -36.85 21.54
C GLU A 385 -44.95 -35.94 20.58
N PHE A 386 -44.41 -35.69 19.39
CA PHE A 386 -45.07 -34.86 18.38
C PHE A 386 -46.35 -35.51 17.82
N GLY A 387 -46.37 -36.84 17.67
CA GLY A 387 -47.59 -37.58 17.31
C GLY A 387 -48.72 -37.43 18.33
N ILE A 388 -48.40 -37.44 19.62
CA ILE A 388 -49.37 -37.21 20.71
C ILE A 388 -49.91 -35.77 20.64
N TYR A 389 -49.05 -34.76 20.46
CA TYR A 389 -49.50 -33.37 20.37
C TYR A 389 -50.45 -33.12 19.19
N LEU A 390 -50.14 -33.71 18.03
CA LEU A 390 -51.01 -33.64 16.85
C LEU A 390 -52.33 -34.40 17.08
N ALA A 391 -52.31 -35.54 17.78
CA ALA A 391 -53.52 -36.31 18.10
C ALA A 391 -54.45 -35.60 19.11
N ILE A 392 -53.89 -34.82 20.04
CA ILE A 392 -54.65 -33.99 21.00
C ILE A 392 -55.18 -32.68 20.33
N GLY A 393 -54.91 -32.48 19.03
CA GLY A 393 -55.47 -31.37 18.24
C GLY A 393 -54.59 -30.12 18.19
N GLU A 394 -53.31 -30.22 18.53
CA GLU A 394 -52.40 -29.08 18.43
C GLU A 394 -52.07 -28.72 16.97
N LYS A 395 -52.09 -27.42 16.65
CA LYS A 395 -51.79 -26.93 15.30
C LYS A 395 -50.36 -27.31 14.91
N LYS A 396 -50.20 -27.82 13.68
CA LYS A 396 -48.93 -28.16 13.03
C LYS A 396 -47.85 -27.07 13.20
N GLY A 397 -48.21 -25.81 12.99
CA GLY A 397 -47.29 -24.68 13.15
C GLY A 397 -46.76 -24.48 14.58
N LYS A 398 -47.50 -24.87 15.64
CA LYS A 398 -47.00 -24.81 17.02
C LYS A 398 -45.96 -25.89 17.32
N VAL A 399 -46.06 -27.04 16.65
CA VAL A 399 -45.04 -28.10 16.73
C VAL A 399 -43.75 -27.65 16.03
N VAL A 400 -43.87 -27.05 14.84
CA VAL A 400 -42.73 -26.43 14.13
C VAL A 400 -42.12 -25.30 14.96
N GLY A 401 -42.96 -24.40 15.49
CA GLY A 401 -42.53 -23.28 16.33
C GLY A 401 -41.85 -23.72 17.63
N GLN A 402 -42.21 -24.88 18.19
CA GLN A 402 -41.50 -25.45 19.33
C GLN A 402 -40.07 -25.85 18.94
N MET A 403 -39.90 -26.60 17.85
CA MET A 403 -38.57 -27.02 17.40
C MET A 403 -37.69 -25.82 17.03
N LEU A 404 -38.26 -24.85 16.31
CA LEU A 404 -37.57 -23.59 15.99
C LEU A 404 -37.14 -22.85 17.25
N ALA A 405 -38.00 -22.71 18.26
CA ALA A 405 -37.63 -22.04 19.50
C ALA A 405 -36.52 -22.78 20.27
N GLU A 406 -36.52 -24.12 20.24
CA GLU A 406 -35.46 -24.93 20.86
C GLU A 406 -34.10 -24.69 20.18
N VAL A 407 -34.06 -24.84 18.86
CA VAL A 407 -32.82 -24.67 18.08
C VAL A 407 -32.34 -23.22 18.12
N LEU A 408 -33.20 -22.24 17.87
CA LEU A 408 -32.85 -20.81 17.85
C LEU A 408 -32.29 -20.32 19.18
N THR A 409 -32.81 -20.79 20.32
CA THR A 409 -32.26 -20.39 21.64
C THR A 409 -30.82 -20.84 21.78
N ILE A 410 -30.50 -22.07 21.34
CA ILE A 410 -29.14 -22.61 21.38
C ILE A 410 -28.24 -21.90 20.36
N SER A 411 -28.75 -21.68 19.14
CA SER A 411 -28.04 -20.97 18.08
C SER A 411 -27.70 -19.55 18.46
N LEU A 412 -28.59 -18.84 19.15
CA LEU A 412 -28.34 -17.46 19.56
C LEU A 412 -27.12 -17.39 20.49
N ILE A 413 -27.03 -18.29 21.48
CA ILE A 413 -25.87 -18.34 22.39
C ILE A 413 -24.59 -18.73 21.63
N ALA A 414 -24.67 -19.74 20.76
CA ALA A 414 -23.52 -20.19 19.97
C ALA A 414 -23.01 -19.10 19.01
N ILE A 415 -23.90 -18.42 18.29
CA ILE A 415 -23.55 -17.35 17.35
C ILE A 415 -22.99 -16.15 18.12
N THR A 416 -23.57 -15.76 19.26
CA THR A 416 -23.02 -14.68 20.09
C THR A 416 -21.57 -14.96 20.47
N LEU A 417 -21.25 -16.19 20.89
CA LEU A 417 -19.87 -16.55 21.23
C LEU A 417 -18.97 -16.60 19.97
N ALA A 418 -19.50 -17.10 18.86
CA ALA A 418 -18.77 -17.21 17.60
C ALA A 418 -18.42 -15.85 16.98
N VAL A 419 -19.22 -14.81 17.19
CA VAL A 419 -18.91 -13.44 16.76
C VAL A 419 -17.58 -12.96 17.35
N PHE A 420 -17.30 -13.30 18.61
CA PHE A 420 -16.05 -12.92 19.26
C PHE A 420 -14.90 -13.88 18.92
N SER A 421 -15.13 -15.19 18.97
CA SER A 421 -14.07 -16.17 18.71
C SER A 421 -13.68 -16.28 17.23
N GLY A 422 -14.62 -16.05 16.31
CA GLY A 422 -14.39 -16.09 14.87
C GLY A 422 -13.49 -14.95 14.38
N ASN A 423 -13.56 -13.78 15.03
CA ASN A 423 -12.69 -12.65 14.74
C ASN A 423 -11.21 -12.99 15.00
N LEU A 424 -10.90 -13.65 16.13
CA LEU A 424 -9.53 -14.06 16.44
C LEU A 424 -8.95 -15.05 15.42
N ILE A 425 -9.80 -15.96 14.90
CA ILE A 425 -9.39 -16.91 13.87
C ILE A 425 -9.18 -16.19 12.53
N ALA A 426 -10.06 -15.25 12.20
CA ALA A 426 -9.97 -14.47 10.96
C ALA A 426 -8.63 -13.76 10.83
N LYS A 427 -8.19 -13.05 11.89
CA LYS A 427 -6.93 -12.30 11.88
C LYS A 427 -5.72 -13.18 11.52
N ASN A 428 -5.57 -14.33 12.18
CA ASN A 428 -4.43 -15.20 11.93
C ASN A 428 -4.47 -15.86 10.54
N VAL A 429 -5.66 -16.25 10.08
CA VAL A 429 -5.83 -16.88 8.77
C VAL A 429 -5.65 -15.86 7.64
N SER A 430 -6.16 -14.63 7.80
CA SER A 430 -6.03 -13.58 6.78
C SER A 430 -4.58 -13.18 6.59
N THR A 431 -3.82 -12.99 7.67
CA THR A 431 -2.39 -12.62 7.60
C THR A 431 -1.61 -13.65 6.77
N GLY A 432 -1.73 -14.94 7.09
CA GLY A 432 -1.04 -15.99 6.32
C GLY A 432 -1.52 -16.14 4.87
N LEU A 433 -2.80 -15.85 4.57
CA LEU A 433 -3.31 -15.87 3.20
C LEU A 433 -2.80 -14.68 2.38
N ILE A 434 -2.72 -13.49 2.97
CA ILE A 434 -2.19 -12.29 2.31
C ILE A 434 -0.70 -12.47 2.02
N GLU A 435 0.09 -12.88 3.02
CA GLU A 435 1.52 -13.18 2.86
C GLU A 435 1.76 -14.18 1.73
N GLN A 436 0.94 -15.23 1.62
CA GLN A 436 1.05 -16.21 0.55
C GLN A 436 0.69 -15.62 -0.83
N GLN A 437 -0.33 -14.77 -0.92
CA GLN A 437 -0.71 -14.11 -2.19
C GLN A 437 0.37 -13.14 -2.66
N VAL A 438 0.97 -12.40 -1.73
CA VAL A 438 2.06 -11.45 -1.98
C VAL A 438 3.32 -12.17 -2.46
N ALA A 439 3.73 -13.23 -1.76
CA ALA A 439 4.92 -13.99 -2.15
C ALA A 439 4.80 -14.62 -3.55
N GLN A 440 3.57 -14.87 -4.03
CA GLN A 440 3.32 -15.38 -5.38
C GLN A 440 3.37 -14.28 -6.45
N GLN A 441 3.16 -13.02 -6.07
CA GLN A 441 3.18 -11.86 -6.96
C GLN A 441 4.59 -11.25 -7.09
N GLU A 442 5.41 -11.33 -6.03
CA GLU A 442 6.82 -10.91 -6.06
C GLU A 442 7.68 -11.65 -7.10
N ASP A 443 7.42 -12.95 -7.34
CA ASP A 443 8.16 -13.73 -8.34
C ASP A 443 7.95 -13.22 -9.79
N ASP A 444 6.86 -12.49 -10.07
CA ASP A 444 6.55 -11.91 -11.39
C ASP A 444 7.05 -10.45 -11.53
N LEU A 445 7.34 -9.75 -10.42
CA LEU A 445 7.67 -8.32 -10.39
C LEU A 445 9.16 -8.00 -10.60
N MET A 446 10.04 -8.99 -10.64
CA MET A 446 11.50 -8.83 -10.81
C MET A 446 11.92 -8.31 -12.21
N GLY A 447 10.98 -7.87 -13.04
CA GLY A 447 11.23 -7.28 -14.37
C GLY A 447 10.49 -5.95 -14.64
N GLY A 448 9.78 -5.37 -13.67
CA GLY A 448 9.08 -4.09 -13.83
C GLY A 448 9.90 -2.92 -13.28
N TYR A 449 10.13 -1.89 -14.10
CA TYR A 449 10.63 -0.61 -13.61
C TYR A 449 9.61 -0.03 -12.61
N SER A 450 9.96 0.05 -11.33
CA SER A 450 9.17 0.77 -10.34
C SER A 450 9.42 2.27 -10.53
N TYR A 451 8.40 3.00 -10.97
CA TYR A 451 8.49 4.44 -11.15
C TYR A 451 8.41 5.15 -9.78
N SER A 452 9.28 6.14 -9.57
CA SER A 452 9.42 6.90 -8.32
C SER A 452 8.76 8.27 -8.49
N MET A 453 7.63 8.52 -7.83
CA MET A 453 6.90 9.79 -7.82
C MET A 453 7.53 10.79 -6.83
N ASN A 454 8.84 11.01 -6.86
CA ASN A 454 9.53 12.02 -6.03
C ASN A 454 9.24 11.90 -4.52
N GLY A 455 9.08 10.67 -4.01
CA GLY A 455 8.70 10.41 -2.62
C GLY A 455 7.24 10.69 -2.30
N PHE A 456 6.40 10.82 -3.33
CA PHE A 456 4.94 10.81 -3.26
C PHE A 456 4.30 9.48 -3.66
N ASP A 457 5.14 8.48 -3.91
CA ASP A 457 4.73 7.10 -4.15
C ASP A 457 3.74 6.63 -3.10
N ALA A 458 2.88 5.72 -3.54
CA ALA A 458 2.12 4.88 -2.66
C ALA A 458 3.07 4.05 -1.79
N ASP A 459 3.50 4.58 -0.65
CA ASP A 459 4.31 3.89 0.38
C ASP A 459 3.55 2.72 1.05
N VAL A 460 2.47 2.22 0.42
CA VAL A 460 1.59 1.18 0.91
C VAL A 460 2.26 -0.17 0.64
N THR A 461 3.02 -0.65 1.63
CA THR A 461 3.63 -1.98 1.56
C THR A 461 2.60 -3.05 1.85
N THR A 462 2.94 -4.28 1.48
CA THR A 462 2.15 -5.45 1.82
C THR A 462 2.02 -5.65 3.33
N GLU A 463 3.01 -5.21 4.13
CA GLU A 463 2.85 -5.12 5.58
C GLU A 463 1.85 -4.06 5.99
N ASP A 464 1.81 -2.87 5.37
CA ASP A 464 0.79 -1.86 5.72
C ASP A 464 -0.62 -2.38 5.46
N VAL A 465 -0.78 -3.16 4.40
CA VAL A 465 -2.03 -3.85 4.07
C VAL A 465 -2.41 -4.87 5.15
N VAL A 466 -1.42 -5.59 5.70
CA VAL A 466 -1.59 -6.56 6.79
C VAL A 466 -1.81 -5.87 8.14
N GLU A 467 -1.11 -4.79 8.45
CA GLU A 467 -1.28 -3.99 9.67
C GLU A 467 -2.62 -3.24 9.66
N ALA A 468 -3.01 -2.69 8.50
CA ALA A 468 -4.33 -2.09 8.28
C ALA A 468 -5.46 -3.10 8.44
N TYR A 469 -5.15 -4.40 8.39
CA TYR A 469 -6.09 -5.48 8.57
C TYR A 469 -6.51 -5.65 10.04
N GLU A 470 -7.17 -4.62 10.57
CA GLU A 470 -7.91 -4.71 11.81
C GLU A 470 -9.34 -5.16 11.52
N VAL A 471 -9.63 -6.42 11.81
CA VAL A 471 -11.01 -6.92 11.83
C VAL A 471 -11.77 -6.29 13.00
N LYS A 472 -12.36 -5.11 12.76
CA LYS A 472 -13.24 -4.43 13.71
C LYS A 472 -14.60 -5.12 13.75
N ILE A 473 -15.11 -5.37 14.96
CA ILE A 473 -16.48 -5.87 15.15
C ILE A 473 -17.45 -4.72 14.88
N THR A 474 -17.87 -4.56 13.63
CA THR A 474 -18.84 -3.52 13.24
C THR A 474 -20.28 -3.96 13.52
N PRO A 475 -21.22 -3.02 13.74
CA PRO A 475 -22.64 -3.36 13.82
C PRO A 475 -23.17 -4.06 12.57
N ALA A 476 -22.63 -3.72 11.39
CA ALA A 476 -22.96 -4.36 10.12
C ALA A 476 -22.50 -5.82 10.07
N TYR A 477 -21.28 -6.11 10.54
CA TYR A 477 -20.76 -7.48 10.71
C TYR A 477 -21.67 -8.30 11.63
N ILE A 478 -21.98 -7.79 12.82
CA ILE A 478 -22.86 -8.46 13.79
C ILE A 478 -24.23 -8.74 13.17
N GLY A 479 -24.84 -7.73 12.53
CA GLY A 479 -26.13 -7.86 11.88
C GLY A 479 -26.14 -8.92 10.78
N THR A 480 -25.12 -8.94 9.94
CA THR A 480 -24.94 -9.93 8.87
C THR A 480 -24.75 -11.33 9.45
N MET A 481 -23.95 -11.47 10.52
CA MET A 481 -23.71 -12.76 11.16
C MET A 481 -24.98 -13.34 11.80
N TYR A 482 -25.78 -12.53 12.50
CA TYR A 482 -27.07 -13.00 13.00
C TYR A 482 -28.06 -13.30 11.87
N GLY A 483 -28.08 -12.47 10.82
CA GLY A 483 -28.95 -12.66 9.66
C GLY A 483 -28.67 -13.97 8.93
N VAL A 484 -27.42 -14.20 8.54
CA VAL A 484 -26.97 -15.43 7.88
C VAL A 484 -27.09 -16.61 8.86
N GLY A 485 -26.50 -16.53 10.04
CA GLY A 485 -26.46 -17.63 11.01
C GLY A 485 -27.84 -18.10 11.44
N LEU A 486 -28.73 -17.18 11.85
CA LEU A 486 -30.10 -17.56 12.24
C LEU A 486 -30.94 -17.94 11.02
N GLY A 487 -30.77 -17.27 9.88
CA GLY A 487 -31.46 -17.62 8.64
C GLY A 487 -31.17 -19.05 8.21
N THR A 488 -29.90 -19.45 8.20
CA THR A 488 -29.44 -20.81 7.91
C THR A 488 -30.03 -21.82 8.88
N VAL A 489 -30.02 -21.52 10.19
CA VAL A 489 -30.62 -22.37 11.22
C VAL A 489 -32.12 -22.56 11.01
N ILE A 490 -32.85 -21.49 10.67
CA ILE A 490 -34.29 -21.53 10.42
C ILE A 490 -34.59 -22.45 9.22
N VAL A 491 -33.89 -22.24 8.10
CA VAL A 491 -34.04 -23.05 6.89
C VAL A 491 -33.76 -24.53 7.20
N ALA A 492 -32.63 -24.82 7.83
CA ALA A 492 -32.22 -26.17 8.19
C ALA A 492 -33.17 -26.87 9.18
N THR A 493 -33.85 -26.10 10.04
CA THR A 493 -34.83 -26.64 10.99
C THR A 493 -36.19 -26.86 10.33
N ILE A 494 -36.61 -25.99 9.40
CA ILE A 494 -37.91 -26.09 8.73
C ILE A 494 -37.95 -27.29 7.77
N ILE A 495 -36.91 -27.52 6.97
CA ILE A 495 -36.84 -28.61 5.97
C ILE A 495 -37.30 -29.96 6.57
N PRO A 496 -36.68 -30.49 7.63
CA PRO A 496 -37.07 -31.78 8.20
C PRO A 496 -38.42 -31.75 8.92
N MET A 497 -38.80 -30.59 9.47
CA MET A 497 -40.10 -30.43 10.13
C MET A 497 -41.27 -30.51 9.14
N THR A 498 -41.13 -29.99 7.92
CA THR A 498 -42.18 -30.09 6.90
C THR A 498 -42.47 -31.54 6.53
N TYR A 499 -41.45 -32.39 6.46
CA TYR A 499 -41.59 -33.83 6.21
C TYR A 499 -42.37 -34.51 7.34
N LEU A 500 -41.99 -34.27 8.60
CA LEU A 500 -42.60 -34.94 9.75
C LEU A 500 -44.06 -34.53 9.96
N VAL A 501 -44.37 -33.25 9.75
CA VAL A 501 -45.71 -32.68 9.92
C VAL A 501 -46.68 -33.10 8.80
N ARG A 502 -46.17 -33.64 7.68
CA ARG A 502 -46.98 -34.29 6.63
C ARG A 502 -47.37 -35.74 6.97
N LEU A 503 -46.71 -36.38 7.92
CA LEU A 503 -47.05 -37.75 8.33
C LEU A 503 -48.37 -37.78 9.12
N ASN A 504 -49.21 -38.78 8.86
CA ASN A 504 -50.46 -38.97 9.59
C ASN A 504 -50.18 -39.35 11.06
N PRO A 505 -50.81 -38.71 12.06
CA PRO A 505 -50.57 -39.00 13.49
C PRO A 505 -50.69 -40.48 13.83
N LYS A 506 -51.65 -41.18 13.20
CA LYS A 506 -51.85 -42.62 13.33
C LYS A 506 -50.65 -43.46 12.87
N LYS A 507 -49.92 -43.02 11.83
CA LYS A 507 -48.69 -43.68 11.32
C LYS A 507 -47.43 -43.30 12.10
N ILE A 508 -47.46 -42.20 12.86
CA ILE A 508 -46.34 -41.78 13.73
C ILE A 508 -46.35 -42.56 15.06
N LEU A 509 -47.54 -42.94 15.51
CA LEU A 509 -47.81 -43.59 16.80
C LEU A 509 -47.80 -45.12 16.77
N LEU A 510 -48.05 -45.74 15.61
CA LEU A 510 -47.78 -47.16 15.32
C LEU A 510 -46.31 -47.34 14.96
#